data_AF-A0A9E2PBV5-F1
#
_entry.id   AF-A0A9E2PBV5-F1
#
_cell.length_a   1.000
_cell.length_b   1.000
_cell.length_c   1.000
_cell.angle_alpha   90.00
_cell.angle_beta   90.00
_cell.angle_gamma   90.00
#
_symmetry.space_group_name_H-M   'P 1'
#
loop_
_entity.id
_entity.type
_entity.pdbx_description
1 polymer ?
#
loop_
_entity_poly.entity_id
_entity_poly.type
_entity_poly.pdbx_seq_one_letter_code
_entity_poly.pdbx_strand_id
1 'polypeptide(L)'
;MLTDKPLVSSGVNQLDQLLGGLRIGDNVVWYDNAGSLAPVFYLNFIKASQSEKKSIIYINFDHSIKTLMERLGTLADYDLLTILDCFTFGKGDGAEVFLKFYEEDESNRACKIITIDEPRNADHVTGAFYGLHKTMRGDVRFIFDSLTGMQELWGGEEQIQKFYSHSCPRLYELNTVAYWVVEKEAHSLRLKANINKIAQVAIDLSLKRGKTFLSVIKAEKRNIEILNEPFCYWNKGLDINIDFEKRTQTQLDLGTRLKEIRSRRGLSQTELAKLVGVTSSTISQIESNQIYPSLPALIKIAESLSVKVSTFFGELDTTSERVVFSFSNAANLQFSNLTKGVINGKALMPVESDSKAKVYLINVPPKTSIASHFFIYKGEEVGYLLTGRLQFKLKNKLHTAKEGDLIYLTTEVPTQWKNPDTETARLLWINIK
;
A
#
# COMPACT_ATOMS: atom_id res chain seq x y z
N MET A 1 -11.88 -24.38 -8.50
CA MET A 1 -11.84 -24.25 -7.03
C MET A 1 -10.43 -23.87 -6.62
N LEU A 2 -10.14 -22.60 -6.38
CA LEU A 2 -8.76 -22.12 -6.08
C LEU A 2 -8.77 -21.07 -4.94
N THR A 3 -9.80 -21.08 -4.09
CA THR A 3 -10.08 -20.07 -3.06
C THR A 3 -9.98 -20.55 -1.61
N ASP A 4 -9.63 -21.82 -1.36
CA ASP A 4 -9.74 -22.44 -0.01
C ASP A 4 -8.40 -22.62 0.75
N LYS A 5 -7.30 -22.04 0.28
CA LYS A 5 -6.04 -22.14 1.05
C LYS A 5 -6.13 -21.25 2.31
N PRO A 6 -5.79 -21.75 3.52
CA PRO A 6 -5.90 -21.00 4.76
C PRO A 6 -5.13 -19.68 4.70
N LEU A 7 -5.69 -18.64 5.33
CA LEU A 7 -5.02 -17.36 5.50
C LEU A 7 -3.92 -17.47 6.56
N VAL A 8 -2.84 -16.74 6.33
CA VAL A 8 -1.69 -16.59 7.22
C VAL A 8 -1.46 -15.10 7.43
N SER A 9 -1.25 -14.65 8.66
CA SER A 9 -0.94 -13.25 8.90
C SER A 9 0.51 -12.93 8.52
N SER A 10 0.72 -11.79 7.89
CA SER A 10 2.07 -11.23 7.69
C SER A 10 2.67 -10.63 8.96
N GLY A 11 1.89 -10.56 10.05
CA GLY A 11 2.20 -9.79 11.26
C GLY A 11 2.02 -8.28 11.12
N VAL A 12 1.51 -7.82 9.98
CA VAL A 12 1.30 -6.40 9.68
C VAL A 12 -0.10 -6.22 9.11
N ASN A 13 -1.06 -5.85 9.96
CA ASN A 13 -2.48 -5.78 9.59
C ASN A 13 -2.75 -4.95 8.33
N GLN A 14 -2.03 -3.84 8.16
CA GLN A 14 -2.17 -2.97 6.98
C GLN A 14 -1.66 -3.64 5.70
N LEU A 15 -0.61 -4.47 5.80
CA LEU A 15 -0.13 -5.27 4.68
C LEU A 15 -1.10 -6.41 4.35
N ASP A 16 -1.63 -7.08 5.37
CA ASP A 16 -2.67 -8.09 5.20
C ASP A 16 -3.91 -7.48 4.50
N GLN A 17 -4.29 -6.25 4.86
CA GLN A 17 -5.36 -5.51 4.18
C GLN A 17 -5.01 -5.21 2.71
N LEU A 18 -3.77 -4.79 2.42
CA LEU A 18 -3.30 -4.55 1.05
C LEU A 18 -3.34 -5.81 0.18
N LEU A 19 -2.94 -6.95 0.73
CA LEU A 19 -2.78 -8.21 -0.01
C LEU A 19 -4.05 -9.07 -0.02
N GLY A 20 -5.04 -8.75 0.82
CA GLY A 20 -6.13 -9.68 1.15
C GLY A 20 -5.65 -10.90 1.95
N GLY A 21 -4.60 -10.72 2.74
CA GLY A 21 -3.89 -11.73 3.53
C GLY A 21 -2.92 -12.59 2.71
N LEU A 22 -1.95 -13.17 3.42
CA LEU A 22 -1.13 -14.26 2.87
C LEU A 22 -1.93 -15.55 2.91
N ARG A 23 -1.57 -16.49 2.04
CA ARG A 23 -2.20 -17.81 1.95
C ARG A 23 -1.14 -18.89 2.04
N ILE A 24 -1.50 -20.03 2.60
CA ILE A 24 -0.69 -21.23 2.49
C ILE A 24 -0.32 -21.47 1.02
N GLY A 25 0.94 -21.82 0.78
CA GLY A 25 1.58 -21.96 -0.51
C GLY A 25 2.21 -20.67 -1.06
N ASP A 26 1.95 -19.49 -0.49
CA ASP A 26 2.51 -18.25 -1.03
C ASP A 26 4.05 -18.23 -0.95
N ASN A 27 4.68 -18.04 -2.11
CA ASN A 27 6.03 -17.52 -2.22
C ASN A 27 5.95 -15.99 -2.30
N VAL A 28 6.41 -15.32 -1.25
CA VAL A 28 6.39 -13.87 -1.07
C VAL A 28 7.79 -13.31 -1.29
N VAL A 29 7.97 -12.54 -2.35
CA VAL A 29 9.26 -11.95 -2.72
C VAL A 29 9.32 -10.50 -2.28
N TRP A 30 10.39 -10.16 -1.55
CA TRP A 30 10.71 -8.82 -1.08
C TRP A 30 11.91 -8.28 -1.85
N TYR A 31 11.64 -7.37 -2.79
CA TYR A 31 12.68 -6.61 -3.48
C TYR A 31 13.12 -5.45 -2.59
N ASP A 32 14.24 -5.64 -1.91
CA ASP A 32 14.80 -4.68 -0.98
C ASP A 32 15.77 -3.72 -1.67
N ASN A 33 15.73 -2.46 -1.26
CA ASN A 33 16.73 -1.47 -1.65
C ASN A 33 17.88 -1.54 -0.63
N ALA A 34 19.08 -1.06 -0.97
CA ALA A 34 20.33 -1.18 -0.22
C ALA A 34 20.36 -0.50 1.19
N GLY A 35 19.19 -0.24 1.80
CA GLY A 35 19.01 0.23 3.16
C GLY A 35 18.40 -0.80 4.13
N SER A 36 18.32 -2.09 3.76
CA SER A 36 17.78 -3.17 4.61
C SER A 36 16.39 -2.85 5.15
N LEU A 37 15.42 -2.67 4.24
CA LEU A 37 14.04 -2.34 4.56
C LEU A 37 13.18 -3.58 4.80
N ALA A 38 13.54 -4.73 4.22
CA ALA A 38 12.81 -5.99 4.39
C ALA A 38 12.76 -6.55 5.83
N PRO A 39 13.79 -6.38 6.69
CA PRO A 39 13.80 -6.98 8.03
C PRO A 39 12.59 -6.69 8.88
N VAL A 40 12.09 -5.46 8.89
CA VAL A 40 10.92 -5.12 9.71
C VAL A 40 9.70 -5.97 9.34
N PHE A 41 9.56 -6.39 8.07
CA PHE A 41 8.45 -7.22 7.62
C PHE A 41 8.63 -8.70 7.98
N TYR A 42 9.80 -9.28 7.73
CA TYR A 42 10.01 -10.69 8.09
C TYR A 42 10.10 -10.90 9.61
N LEU A 43 10.57 -9.91 10.39
CA LEU A 43 10.57 -9.98 11.85
C LEU A 43 9.13 -9.94 12.40
N ASN A 44 8.24 -9.13 11.81
CA ASN A 44 6.81 -9.17 12.14
C ASN A 44 6.17 -10.52 11.77
N PHE A 45 6.57 -11.10 10.63
CA PHE A 45 6.11 -12.42 10.23
C PHE A 45 6.57 -13.53 11.19
N ILE A 46 7.81 -13.46 11.70
CA ILE A 46 8.31 -14.35 12.77
C ILE A 46 7.46 -14.18 14.04
N LYS A 47 7.25 -12.93 14.48
CA LYS A 47 6.47 -12.61 15.68
C LYS A 47 5.03 -13.15 15.59
N ALA A 48 4.36 -12.98 14.44
CA ALA A 48 3.04 -13.53 14.21
C ALA A 48 3.05 -15.06 14.24
N SER A 49 4.02 -15.69 13.58
CA SER A 49 4.20 -17.14 13.54
C SER A 49 4.44 -17.74 14.93
N GLN A 50 5.16 -17.04 15.81
CA GLN A 50 5.33 -17.42 17.22
C GLN A 50 4.02 -17.39 17.99
N SER A 51 3.22 -16.33 17.80
CA SER A 51 1.92 -16.22 18.48
C SER A 51 0.94 -17.34 18.07
N GLU A 52 1.11 -17.87 16.85
CA GLU A 52 0.38 -19.01 16.32
C GLU A 52 1.04 -20.39 16.61
N LYS A 53 2.18 -20.42 17.32
CA LYS A 53 2.96 -21.63 17.61
C LYS A 53 3.35 -22.43 16.35
N LYS A 54 3.76 -21.73 15.28
CA LYS A 54 4.18 -22.33 14.01
C LYS A 54 5.68 -22.60 13.97
N SER A 55 6.09 -23.65 13.27
CA SER A 55 7.51 -23.92 13.00
C SER A 55 8.05 -22.95 11.96
N ILE A 56 9.26 -22.45 12.22
CA ILE A 56 9.94 -21.45 11.39
C ILE A 56 11.31 -22.00 11.01
N ILE A 57 11.62 -21.98 9.72
CA ILE A 57 12.95 -22.26 9.18
C ILE A 57 13.51 -20.95 8.61
N TYR A 58 14.57 -20.44 9.23
CA TYR A 58 15.31 -19.27 8.77
C TYR A 58 16.59 -19.74 8.08
N ILE A 59 16.75 -19.43 6.80
CA ILE A 59 17.92 -19.80 6.01
C ILE A 59 18.77 -18.55 5.84
N ASN A 60 19.91 -18.52 6.54
CA ASN A 60 20.78 -17.35 6.66
C ASN A 60 22.03 -17.50 5.80
N PHE A 61 22.19 -16.63 4.80
CA PHE A 61 23.34 -16.54 3.90
C PHE A 61 24.19 -15.29 4.13
N ASP A 62 23.63 -14.24 4.73
CA ASP A 62 24.21 -12.89 4.65
C ASP A 62 24.84 -12.38 5.94
N HIS A 63 24.55 -13.01 7.08
CA HIS A 63 24.96 -12.47 8.38
C HIS A 63 25.64 -13.52 9.26
N SER A 64 26.64 -13.09 10.03
CA SER A 64 27.14 -13.93 11.13
C SER A 64 26.01 -14.25 12.10
N ILE A 65 26.07 -15.40 12.77
CA ILE A 65 25.02 -15.78 13.72
C ILE A 65 24.91 -14.78 14.86
N LYS A 66 26.03 -14.24 15.34
CA LYS A 66 26.01 -13.15 16.32
C LYS A 66 25.15 -11.97 15.85
N THR A 67 25.40 -11.47 14.63
CA THR A 67 24.64 -10.36 14.03
C THR A 67 23.16 -10.71 13.84
N LEU A 68 22.86 -11.93 13.42
CA LEU A 68 21.49 -12.39 13.26
C LEU A 68 20.75 -12.48 14.60
N MET A 69 21.40 -12.99 15.65
CA MET A 69 20.83 -13.07 17.00
C MET A 69 20.56 -11.68 17.58
N GLU A 70 21.47 -10.72 17.40
CA GLU A 70 21.25 -9.32 17.77
C GLU A 70 20.04 -8.72 17.04
N ARG A 71 19.84 -9.05 15.76
CA ARG A 71 18.70 -8.59 14.96
C ARG A 71 17.37 -9.22 15.40
N LEU A 72 17.37 -10.52 15.66
CA LEU A 72 16.18 -11.26 16.13
C LEU A 72 15.78 -10.81 17.55
N GLY A 73 16.77 -10.48 18.40
CA GLY A 73 16.52 -10.11 19.79
C GLY A 73 15.72 -11.20 20.51
N THR A 74 14.64 -10.82 21.19
CA THR A 74 13.75 -11.76 21.89
C THR A 74 13.04 -12.74 20.96
N LEU A 75 12.97 -12.47 19.65
CA LEU A 75 12.37 -13.41 18.70
C LEU A 75 13.24 -14.67 18.51
N ALA A 76 14.50 -14.66 18.93
CA ALA A 76 15.34 -15.86 18.93
C ALA A 76 15.01 -16.81 20.10
N ASP A 77 14.25 -16.35 21.10
CA ASP A 77 13.81 -17.17 22.24
C ASP A 77 12.54 -17.96 21.87
N TYR A 78 12.68 -18.89 20.92
CA TYR A 78 11.58 -19.70 20.43
C TYR A 78 12.04 -21.10 19.98
N ASP A 79 11.49 -22.12 20.62
CA ASP A 79 11.83 -23.54 20.44
C ASP A 79 11.48 -24.11 19.05
N LEU A 80 10.48 -23.52 18.38
CA LEU A 80 10.09 -23.90 17.02
C LEU A 80 10.76 -23.05 15.93
N LEU A 81 11.73 -22.18 16.28
CA LEU A 81 12.62 -21.53 15.31
C LEU A 81 13.86 -22.40 15.10
N THR A 82 14.13 -22.75 13.85
CA THR A 82 15.41 -23.34 13.44
C THR A 82 16.12 -22.43 12.43
N ILE A 83 17.36 -22.08 12.71
CA ILE A 83 18.23 -21.30 11.84
C ILE A 83 19.18 -22.25 11.12
N LEU A 84 19.17 -22.23 9.79
CA LEU A 84 20.20 -22.85 8.96
C LEU A 84 21.28 -21.82 8.66
N ASP A 85 22.44 -21.98 9.29
CA ASP A 85 23.59 -21.11 9.12
C ASP A 85 24.39 -21.52 7.87
N CYS A 86 24.13 -20.82 6.76
CA CYS A 86 24.90 -20.95 5.52
C CYS A 86 25.98 -19.87 5.41
N PHE A 87 26.03 -18.91 6.34
CA PHE A 87 26.99 -17.82 6.32
C PHE A 87 28.37 -18.31 6.78
N THR A 88 28.46 -19.00 7.92
CA THR A 88 29.74 -19.28 8.58
C THR A 88 30.75 -19.98 7.68
N PHE A 89 30.37 -21.07 6.99
CA PHE A 89 31.23 -21.72 5.99
C PHE A 89 31.03 -21.21 4.56
N GLY A 90 30.08 -20.29 4.35
CA GLY A 90 29.85 -19.61 3.08
C GLY A 90 30.68 -18.34 3.00
N LYS A 91 30.03 -17.19 3.15
CA LYS A 91 30.69 -15.87 3.11
C LYS A 91 31.66 -15.63 4.27
N GLY A 92 31.43 -16.27 5.41
CA GLY A 92 32.32 -16.23 6.57
C GLY A 92 33.59 -17.08 6.40
N ASP A 93 33.64 -17.92 5.36
CA ASP A 93 34.79 -18.73 4.96
C ASP A 93 35.41 -19.60 6.07
N GLY A 94 34.61 -19.98 7.08
CA GLY A 94 35.06 -20.74 8.24
C GLY A 94 36.04 -19.98 9.13
N ALA A 95 36.10 -18.65 9.05
CA ALA A 95 37.02 -17.86 9.85
C ALA A 95 36.76 -18.04 11.36
N GLU A 96 37.85 -18.17 12.13
CA GLU A 96 37.82 -18.43 13.58
C GLU A 96 36.93 -17.44 14.35
N VAL A 97 36.89 -16.18 13.93
CA VAL A 97 36.06 -15.13 14.54
C VAL A 97 34.57 -15.48 14.55
N PHE A 98 34.07 -16.22 13.54
CA PHE A 98 32.68 -16.64 13.46
C PHE A 98 32.45 -17.96 14.21
N LEU A 99 33.45 -18.85 14.22
CA LEU A 99 33.38 -20.14 14.92
C LEU A 99 33.31 -19.98 16.45
N LYS A 100 33.95 -18.94 17.00
CA LYS A 100 33.91 -18.61 18.44
C LYS A 100 32.50 -18.50 19.01
N PHE A 101 31.50 -18.15 18.20
CA PHE A 101 30.10 -18.10 18.62
C PHE A 101 29.55 -19.46 19.11
N TYR A 102 30.09 -20.56 18.57
CA TYR A 102 29.67 -21.93 18.89
C TYR A 102 30.46 -22.54 20.05
N GLU A 103 31.56 -21.90 20.45
CA GLU A 103 32.32 -22.28 21.65
C GLU A 103 31.65 -21.76 22.93
N GLU A 104 30.81 -20.73 22.81
CA GLU A 104 29.98 -20.19 23.88
C GLU A 104 28.83 -21.17 24.21
N ASP A 105 28.53 -21.34 25.50
CA ASP A 105 27.60 -22.35 26.03
C ASP A 105 26.21 -22.33 25.34
N GLU A 106 25.91 -23.37 24.56
CA GLU A 106 24.65 -23.53 23.80
C GLU A 106 23.44 -23.82 24.69
N SER A 107 23.67 -24.18 25.97
CA SER A 107 22.65 -24.73 26.87
C SER A 107 21.48 -23.79 27.20
N ASN A 108 21.57 -22.50 26.84
CA ASN A 108 20.58 -21.48 27.17
C ASN A 108 19.81 -20.91 25.96
N ARG A 109 19.98 -21.48 24.76
CA ARG A 109 19.32 -21.00 23.53
C ARG A 109 18.03 -21.79 23.26
N ALA A 110 16.89 -21.12 23.18
CA ALA A 110 15.64 -21.78 22.83
C ALA A 110 15.56 -22.15 21.34
N CYS A 111 16.00 -21.28 20.42
CA CYS A 111 16.05 -21.63 19.00
C CYS A 111 17.17 -22.63 18.67
N LYS A 112 16.92 -23.47 17.67
CA LYS A 112 17.90 -24.43 17.16
C LYS A 112 18.74 -23.79 16.05
N ILE A 113 20.05 -23.98 16.09
CA ILE A 113 20.96 -23.53 15.04
C ILE A 113 21.60 -24.78 14.40
N ILE A 114 21.58 -24.85 13.08
CA ILE A 114 22.20 -25.94 12.30
C ILE A 114 23.17 -25.30 11.32
N THR A 115 24.46 -25.53 11.53
CA THR A 115 25.50 -25.06 10.63
C THR A 115 25.56 -25.93 9.38
N ILE A 116 25.61 -25.29 8.21
CA ILE A 116 25.80 -25.97 6.93
C ILE A 116 27.28 -25.89 6.57
N ASP A 117 27.92 -27.04 6.42
CA ASP A 117 29.36 -27.19 6.11
C ASP A 117 29.67 -26.92 4.63
N GLU A 118 28.76 -27.28 3.72
CA GLU A 118 28.91 -27.04 2.27
C GLU A 118 27.86 -26.06 1.69
N PRO A 119 27.77 -24.79 2.14
CA PRO A 119 26.72 -23.87 1.70
C PRO A 119 26.87 -23.40 0.25
N ARG A 120 28.04 -23.62 -0.38
CA ARG A 120 28.27 -23.38 -1.81
C ARG A 120 27.60 -24.45 -2.70
N ASN A 121 27.22 -25.59 -2.14
CA ASN A 121 26.51 -26.64 -2.83
C ASN A 121 24.98 -26.46 -2.65
N ALA A 122 24.31 -25.95 -3.69
CA ALA A 122 22.88 -25.67 -3.65
C ALA A 122 22.04 -26.92 -3.34
N ASP A 123 22.44 -28.10 -3.81
CA ASP A 123 21.72 -29.35 -3.54
C ASP A 123 21.86 -29.78 -2.08
N HIS A 124 23.03 -29.55 -1.48
CA HIS A 124 23.28 -29.81 -0.07
C HIS A 124 22.37 -28.93 0.81
N VAL A 125 22.34 -27.61 0.56
CA VAL A 125 21.44 -26.67 1.27
C VAL A 125 19.98 -27.06 1.08
N THR A 126 19.61 -27.42 -0.15
CA THR A 126 18.25 -27.87 -0.50
C THR A 126 17.85 -29.14 0.26
N GLY A 127 18.76 -30.11 0.35
CA GLY A 127 18.59 -31.32 1.13
C GLY A 127 18.38 -31.02 2.62
N ALA A 128 19.15 -30.08 3.17
CA ALA A 128 19.07 -29.69 4.58
C ALA A 128 17.69 -29.12 4.96
N PHE A 129 17.20 -28.09 4.24
CA PHE A 129 15.93 -27.47 4.63
C PHE A 129 14.70 -28.35 4.31
N TYR A 130 14.73 -29.17 3.24
CA TYR A 130 13.65 -30.13 3.01
C TYR A 130 13.71 -31.32 3.98
N GLY A 131 14.91 -31.75 4.36
CA GLY A 131 15.09 -32.77 5.39
C GLY A 131 14.53 -32.30 6.73
N LEU A 132 14.81 -31.06 7.10
CA LEU A 132 14.29 -30.42 8.29
C LEU A 132 12.77 -30.29 8.25
N HIS A 133 12.20 -29.77 7.16
CA HIS A 133 10.76 -29.63 6.95
C HIS A 133 9.99 -30.94 7.18
N LYS A 134 10.53 -32.08 6.70
CA LYS A 134 9.91 -33.40 6.88
C LYS A 134 9.73 -33.81 8.34
N THR A 135 10.53 -33.25 9.26
CA THR A 135 10.43 -33.56 10.69
C THR A 135 9.40 -32.67 11.42
N MET A 136 8.92 -31.61 10.75
CA MET A 136 7.97 -30.64 11.31
C MET A 136 6.53 -31.04 11.00
N ARG A 137 5.59 -30.60 11.86
CA ARG A 137 4.15 -30.87 11.71
C ARG A 137 3.40 -29.59 11.36
N GLY A 138 2.30 -29.74 10.63
CA GLY A 138 1.48 -28.62 10.22
C GLY A 138 2.14 -27.77 9.13
N ASP A 139 1.73 -26.52 9.04
CA ASP A 139 2.26 -25.54 8.12
C ASP A 139 3.53 -24.87 8.64
N VAL A 140 4.52 -24.74 7.76
CA VAL A 140 5.87 -24.26 8.10
C VAL A 140 6.15 -22.91 7.45
N ARG A 141 6.82 -22.04 8.17
CA ARG A 141 7.16 -20.67 7.74
C ARG A 141 8.62 -20.65 7.33
N PHE A 142 8.90 -20.21 6.12
CA PHE A 142 10.25 -20.12 5.58
C PHE A 142 10.68 -18.66 5.41
N ILE A 143 11.92 -18.37 5.77
CA ILE A 143 12.57 -17.08 5.50
C ILE A 143 13.91 -17.38 4.84
N PHE A 144 14.04 -17.01 3.58
CA PHE A 144 15.28 -17.11 2.82
C PHE A 144 15.95 -15.73 2.79
N ASP A 145 17.02 -15.59 3.57
CA ASP A 145 17.76 -14.33 3.78
C ASP A 145 19.24 -14.52 3.37
N SER A 146 19.60 -14.30 2.10
CA SER A 146 18.74 -13.86 0.99
C SER A 146 19.05 -14.62 -0.30
N LEU A 147 18.20 -14.46 -1.33
CA LEU A 147 18.51 -14.97 -2.68
C LEU A 147 19.75 -14.29 -3.28
N THR A 148 20.03 -13.04 -2.91
CA THR A 148 21.27 -12.36 -3.30
C THR A 148 22.48 -13.05 -2.66
N GLY A 149 22.42 -13.37 -1.37
CA GLY A 149 23.48 -14.10 -0.69
C GLY A 149 23.76 -15.47 -1.28
N MET A 150 22.70 -16.20 -1.67
CA MET A 150 22.83 -17.45 -2.41
C MET A 150 23.50 -17.26 -3.77
N GLN A 151 23.13 -16.20 -4.52
CA GLN A 151 23.68 -15.92 -5.84
C GLN A 151 25.21 -15.76 -5.80
N GLU A 152 25.68 -15.00 -4.81
CA GLU A 152 27.10 -14.72 -4.62
C GLU A 152 27.90 -16.01 -4.33
N LEU A 153 27.32 -16.97 -3.59
CA LEU A 153 27.96 -18.25 -3.31
C LEU A 153 27.85 -19.27 -4.45
N TRP A 154 26.77 -19.23 -5.23
CA TRP A 154 26.47 -20.26 -6.24
C TRP A 154 26.89 -19.90 -7.66
N GLY A 155 27.61 -18.80 -7.84
CA GLY A 155 28.30 -18.50 -9.09
C GLY A 155 27.44 -17.87 -10.19
N GLY A 156 26.27 -17.32 -9.86
CA GLY A 156 25.51 -16.47 -10.79
C GLY A 156 23.98 -16.61 -10.76
N GLU A 157 23.34 -15.76 -11.57
CA GLU A 157 21.87 -15.69 -11.67
C GLU A 157 21.23 -16.97 -12.24
N GLU A 158 21.94 -17.73 -13.09
CA GLU A 158 21.40 -18.94 -13.71
C GLU A 158 21.11 -20.03 -12.67
N GLN A 159 22.03 -20.22 -11.72
CA GLN A 159 21.94 -21.20 -10.65
C GLN A 159 20.80 -20.84 -9.70
N ILE A 160 20.65 -19.56 -9.38
CA ILE A 160 19.53 -19.07 -8.59
C ILE A 160 18.21 -19.23 -9.32
N GLN A 161 18.16 -18.92 -10.61
CA GLN A 161 16.96 -19.12 -11.40
C GLN A 161 16.55 -20.60 -11.40
N LYS A 162 17.51 -21.52 -11.57
CA LYS A 162 17.26 -22.97 -11.52
C LYS A 162 16.77 -23.39 -10.14
N PHE A 163 17.45 -22.99 -9.07
CA PHE A 163 17.06 -23.29 -7.69
C PHE A 163 15.66 -22.76 -7.38
N TYR A 164 15.39 -21.48 -7.64
CA TYR A 164 14.11 -20.84 -7.35
C TYR A 164 12.95 -21.51 -8.13
N SER A 165 13.17 -21.82 -9.40
CA SER A 165 12.15 -22.47 -10.24
C SER A 165 11.84 -23.91 -9.85
N HIS A 166 12.73 -24.60 -9.14
CA HIS A 166 12.47 -25.93 -8.60
C HIS A 166 11.92 -25.88 -7.17
N SER A 167 12.44 -24.96 -6.34
CA SER A 167 12.09 -24.87 -4.92
C SER A 167 10.70 -24.27 -4.69
N CYS A 168 10.34 -23.20 -5.39
CA CYS A 168 9.06 -22.52 -5.15
C CYS A 168 7.81 -23.37 -5.44
N PRO A 169 7.71 -24.09 -6.57
CA PRO A 169 6.58 -24.99 -6.81
C PRO A 169 6.48 -26.10 -5.75
N ARG A 170 7.61 -26.60 -5.28
CA ARG A 170 7.62 -27.62 -4.23
C ARG A 170 7.16 -27.05 -2.89
N LEU A 171 7.63 -25.87 -2.50
CA LEU A 171 7.17 -25.17 -1.30
C LEU A 171 5.68 -24.81 -1.34
N TYR A 172 5.15 -24.47 -2.54
CA TYR A 172 3.74 -24.21 -2.76
C TYR A 172 2.84 -25.40 -2.39
N GLU A 173 3.32 -26.63 -2.64
CA GLU A 173 2.64 -27.89 -2.32
C GLU A 173 2.86 -28.35 -0.86
N LEU A 174 3.95 -27.92 -0.21
CA LEU A 174 4.36 -28.39 1.12
C LEU A 174 3.68 -27.66 2.30
N ASN A 175 2.50 -27.08 2.10
CA ASN A 175 1.78 -26.28 3.10
C ASN A 175 2.66 -25.22 3.78
N THR A 176 3.42 -24.46 2.99
CA THR A 176 4.36 -23.46 3.53
C THR A 176 3.93 -22.03 3.23
N VAL A 177 4.49 -21.05 3.93
CA VAL A 177 4.59 -19.67 3.41
C VAL A 177 6.06 -19.32 3.42
N ALA A 178 6.59 -18.86 2.28
CA ALA A 178 8.01 -18.63 2.09
C ALA A 178 8.29 -17.18 1.74
N TYR A 179 9.05 -16.50 2.60
CA TYR A 179 9.59 -15.16 2.34
C TYR A 179 10.95 -15.27 1.67
N TRP A 180 11.13 -14.52 0.60
CA TRP A 180 12.36 -14.47 -0.19
C TRP A 180 12.86 -13.03 -0.25
N VAL A 181 13.99 -12.74 0.39
CA VAL A 181 14.62 -11.42 0.30
C VAL A 181 15.51 -11.36 -0.94
N VAL A 182 15.42 -10.28 -1.69
CA VAL A 182 16.20 -10.04 -2.91
C VAL A 182 16.66 -8.59 -2.93
N GLU A 183 17.96 -8.35 -3.02
CA GLU A 183 18.49 -7.00 -3.27
C GLU A 183 18.18 -6.58 -4.71
N LYS A 184 17.29 -5.62 -4.89
CA LYS A 184 16.65 -5.40 -6.18
C LYS A 184 17.57 -4.83 -7.27
N GLU A 185 18.60 -4.09 -6.88
CA GLU A 185 19.56 -3.47 -7.81
C GLU A 185 20.73 -4.41 -8.14
N ALA A 186 20.88 -5.51 -7.40
CA ALA A 186 21.94 -6.50 -7.64
C ALA A 186 21.63 -7.45 -8.80
N HIS A 187 20.37 -7.53 -9.23
CA HIS A 187 19.89 -8.54 -10.19
C HIS A 187 19.28 -7.94 -11.46
N SER A 188 19.47 -8.66 -12.56
CA SER A 188 18.96 -8.31 -13.89
C SER A 188 17.42 -8.25 -13.92
N LEU A 189 16.89 -7.43 -14.83
CA LEU A 189 15.45 -7.37 -15.09
C LEU A 189 14.89 -8.74 -15.52
N ARG A 190 15.71 -9.55 -16.22
CA ARG A 190 15.33 -10.89 -16.67
C ARG A 190 15.12 -11.84 -15.50
N LEU A 191 16.06 -11.89 -14.55
CA LEU A 191 15.94 -12.74 -13.36
C LEU A 191 14.71 -12.32 -12.53
N LYS A 192 14.54 -11.01 -12.29
CA LYS A 192 13.38 -10.48 -11.54
C LYS A 192 12.05 -10.84 -12.21
N ALA A 193 11.95 -10.75 -13.53
CA ALA A 193 10.76 -11.17 -14.26
C ALA A 193 10.47 -12.68 -14.09
N ASN A 194 11.51 -13.53 -14.11
CA ASN A 194 11.36 -14.97 -13.90
C ASN A 194 10.92 -15.31 -12.46
N ILE A 195 11.51 -14.65 -11.45
CA ILE A 195 11.10 -14.77 -10.05
C ILE A 195 9.63 -14.38 -9.91
N ASN A 196 9.24 -13.21 -10.45
CA ASN A 196 7.87 -12.71 -10.39
C ASN A 196 6.86 -13.61 -11.09
N LYS A 197 7.27 -14.33 -12.15
CA LYS A 197 6.38 -15.29 -12.82
C LYS A 197 5.95 -16.42 -11.88
N ILE A 198 6.86 -16.90 -11.03
CA ILE A 198 6.68 -18.07 -10.16
C ILE A 198 6.10 -17.68 -8.80
N ALA A 199 6.51 -16.53 -8.24
CA ALA A 199 6.05 -16.03 -6.97
C ALA A 199 4.53 -15.78 -6.95
N GLN A 200 3.89 -15.99 -5.80
CA GLN A 200 2.48 -15.65 -5.60
C GLN A 200 2.34 -14.18 -5.25
N VAL A 201 3.28 -13.63 -4.49
CA VAL A 201 3.30 -12.23 -4.07
C VAL A 201 4.69 -11.65 -4.34
N ALA A 202 4.75 -10.44 -4.89
CA ALA A 202 5.99 -9.70 -5.07
C ALA A 202 5.79 -8.25 -4.61
N ILE A 203 6.71 -7.77 -3.77
CA ILE A 203 6.64 -6.45 -3.13
C ILE A 203 7.96 -5.72 -3.38
N ASP A 204 7.89 -4.48 -3.85
CA ASP A 204 9.03 -3.56 -3.97
C ASP A 204 9.11 -2.64 -2.76
N LEU A 205 10.27 -2.62 -2.12
CA LEU A 205 10.63 -1.65 -1.10
C LEU A 205 11.59 -0.64 -1.71
N SER A 206 11.35 0.65 -1.47
CA SER A 206 12.21 1.71 -1.97
C SER A 206 12.36 2.86 -0.99
N LEU A 207 13.54 3.47 -1.00
CA LEU A 207 13.82 4.71 -0.30
C LEU A 207 13.90 5.84 -1.33
N LYS A 208 13.02 6.83 -1.23
CA LYS A 208 13.03 8.03 -2.09
C LYS A 208 13.00 9.27 -1.22
N ARG A 209 14.03 10.11 -1.31
CA ARG A 209 14.16 11.37 -0.55
C ARG A 209 13.98 11.19 0.97
N GLY A 210 14.60 10.14 1.52
CA GLY A 210 14.53 9.82 2.96
C GLY A 210 13.18 9.24 3.43
N LYS A 211 12.23 8.99 2.53
CA LYS A 211 10.97 8.31 2.83
C LYS A 211 10.96 6.91 2.25
N THR A 212 10.42 5.97 3.01
CA THR A 212 10.27 4.56 2.64
C THR A 212 8.93 4.32 1.96
N PHE A 213 8.94 3.52 0.91
CA PHE A 213 7.77 3.19 0.10
C PHE A 213 7.68 1.69 -0.12
N LEU A 214 6.45 1.18 -0.11
CA LEU A 214 6.09 -0.21 -0.39
C LEU A 214 5.15 -0.22 -1.59
N SER A 215 5.45 -1.03 -2.61
CA SER A 215 4.58 -1.21 -3.77
C SER A 215 4.31 -2.69 -4.00
N VAL A 216 3.04 -3.07 -4.13
CA VAL A 216 2.67 -4.46 -4.47
C VAL A 216 2.82 -4.64 -5.97
N ILE A 217 3.85 -5.37 -6.40
CA ILE A 217 4.12 -5.61 -7.82
C ILE A 217 3.25 -6.74 -8.36
N LYS A 218 3.01 -7.77 -7.55
CA LYS A 218 2.17 -8.92 -7.90
C LYS A 218 1.45 -9.44 -6.67
N ALA A 219 0.20 -9.83 -6.85
CA ALA A 219 -0.51 -10.70 -5.93
C ALA A 219 -1.45 -11.62 -6.71
N GLU A 220 -1.04 -12.87 -6.90
CA GLU A 220 -1.71 -13.83 -7.76
C GLU A 220 -3.12 -14.16 -7.25
N LYS A 221 -4.11 -14.19 -8.17
CA LYS A 221 -5.52 -14.54 -7.88
C LYS A 221 -6.14 -13.71 -6.76
N ARG A 222 -5.73 -12.44 -6.66
CA ARG A 222 -6.29 -11.43 -5.77
C ARG A 222 -6.76 -10.25 -6.62
N ASN A 223 -7.97 -9.76 -6.36
CA ASN A 223 -8.47 -8.57 -7.04
C ASN A 223 -7.93 -7.32 -6.31
N ILE A 224 -6.69 -6.96 -6.63
CA ILE A 224 -6.01 -5.80 -6.06
C ILE A 224 -6.06 -4.66 -7.08
N GLU A 225 -6.80 -3.59 -6.76
CA GLU A 225 -6.93 -2.41 -7.63
C GLU A 225 -5.64 -1.56 -7.68
N ILE A 226 -4.70 -1.81 -6.78
CA ILE A 226 -3.56 -0.92 -6.44
C ILE A 226 -2.18 -1.53 -6.76
N LEU A 227 -2.09 -2.38 -7.79
CA LEU A 227 -0.81 -2.95 -8.21
C LEU A 227 0.13 -1.86 -8.74
N ASN A 228 1.40 -1.94 -8.35
CA ASN A 228 2.48 -0.99 -8.66
C ASN A 228 2.29 0.42 -8.08
N GLU A 229 1.32 0.62 -7.18
CA GLU A 229 1.16 1.89 -6.47
C GLU A 229 2.09 1.95 -5.24
N PRO A 230 2.91 3.02 -5.10
CA PRO A 230 3.79 3.18 -3.96
C PRO A 230 3.07 3.78 -2.75
N PHE A 231 2.96 2.99 -1.68
CA PHE A 231 2.48 3.43 -0.38
C PHE A 231 3.66 3.90 0.47
N CYS A 232 3.60 5.12 0.99
CA CYS A 232 4.54 5.58 1.99
C CYS A 232 4.33 4.75 3.26
N TYR A 233 5.40 4.30 3.89
CA TYR A 233 5.31 3.64 5.18
C TYR A 233 6.45 4.11 6.07
N TRP A 234 6.29 3.95 7.38
CA TRP A 234 7.32 4.18 8.37
C TRP A 234 7.17 3.16 9.49
N ASN A 235 8.21 2.98 10.29
CA ASN A 235 8.18 2.05 11.41
C ASN A 235 8.85 2.63 12.66
N LYS A 236 8.36 2.21 13.83
CA LYS A 236 9.01 2.43 15.12
C LYS A 236 9.23 1.07 15.77
N GLY A 237 10.45 0.54 15.68
CA GLY A 237 10.69 -0.88 15.99
C GLY A 237 9.93 -1.77 15.00
N LEU A 238 9.14 -2.70 15.52
CA LEU A 238 8.29 -3.59 14.72
C LEU A 238 6.91 -3.00 14.38
N ASP A 239 6.53 -1.86 14.95
CA ASP A 239 5.26 -1.22 14.60
C ASP A 239 5.40 -0.52 13.25
N ILE A 240 4.78 -1.09 12.21
CA ILE A 240 4.76 -0.54 10.86
C ILE A 240 3.45 0.21 10.65
N ASN A 241 3.55 1.41 10.07
CA ASN A 241 2.41 2.19 9.59
C ASN A 241 2.54 2.45 8.08
N ILE A 242 1.52 2.08 7.32
CA ILE A 242 1.38 2.30 5.88
C ILE A 242 0.34 3.39 5.66
N ASP A 243 0.74 4.48 5.01
CA ASP A 243 -0.08 5.65 4.75
C ASP A 243 -1.06 5.39 3.59
N PHE A 244 -2.31 5.06 3.92
CA PHE A 244 -3.40 4.92 2.93
C PHE A 244 -4.04 6.26 2.52
N GLU A 245 -3.69 7.35 3.19
CA GLU A 245 -4.33 8.67 3.04
C GLU A 245 -4.02 9.39 1.70
N LYS A 246 -3.27 8.76 0.79
CA LYS A 246 -2.88 9.35 -0.50
C LYS A 246 -3.78 9.02 -1.69
N ARG A 247 -5.03 8.59 -1.50
CA ARG A 247 -6.02 8.52 -2.60
C ARG A 247 -6.44 9.91 -3.16
N THR A 248 -5.90 11.02 -2.64
CA THR A 248 -6.22 12.39 -3.08
C THR A 248 -5.06 13.21 -3.62
N GLN A 249 -3.91 12.58 -3.90
CA GLN A 249 -2.86 13.21 -4.69
C GLN A 249 -2.54 12.32 -5.88
N THR A 250 -3.32 12.51 -6.95
CA THR A 250 -2.79 12.36 -8.31
C THR A 250 -1.42 13.01 -8.29
N GLN A 251 -0.37 12.20 -8.37
CA GLN A 251 0.98 12.72 -8.48
C GLN A 251 1.06 13.37 -9.85
N LEU A 252 0.75 14.66 -9.88
CA LEU A 252 0.79 15.51 -11.03
C LEU A 252 2.19 15.41 -11.63
N ASP A 253 2.31 14.73 -12.77
CA ASP A 253 3.56 14.63 -13.52
C ASP A 253 3.84 15.94 -14.26
N LEU A 254 3.96 17.00 -13.48
CA LEU A 254 4.19 18.37 -13.90
C LEU A 254 5.48 18.46 -14.73
N GLY A 255 6.54 17.75 -14.30
CA GLY A 255 7.84 17.76 -14.94
C GLY A 255 7.82 17.17 -16.34
N THR A 256 7.22 15.99 -16.53
CA THR A 256 7.10 15.39 -17.87
C THR A 256 6.22 16.25 -18.76
N ARG A 257 5.11 16.78 -18.25
CA ARG A 257 4.22 17.64 -19.04
C ARG A 257 4.88 18.95 -19.45
N LEU A 258 5.67 19.55 -18.56
CA LEU A 258 6.48 20.72 -18.85
C LEU A 258 7.49 20.43 -19.97
N LYS A 259 8.21 19.30 -19.86
CA LYS A 259 9.19 18.86 -20.86
C LYS A 259 8.54 18.68 -22.24
N GLU A 260 7.38 18.04 -22.30
CA GLU A 260 6.62 17.86 -23.55
C GLU A 260 6.23 19.19 -24.21
N ILE A 261 5.72 20.14 -23.41
CA ILE A 261 5.29 21.46 -23.92
C ILE A 261 6.50 22.25 -24.38
N ARG A 262 7.60 22.25 -23.60
CA ARG A 262 8.86 22.90 -23.96
C ARG A 262 9.41 22.32 -25.27
N SER A 263 9.52 21.00 -25.37
CA SER A 263 10.03 20.31 -26.56
C SER A 263 9.17 20.55 -27.80
N ARG A 264 7.83 20.57 -27.66
CA ARG A 264 6.92 20.92 -28.77
C ARG A 264 7.10 22.33 -29.30
N ARG A 265 7.59 23.25 -28.45
CA ARG A 265 7.94 24.62 -28.85
C ARG A 265 9.37 24.77 -29.37
N GLY A 266 10.12 23.68 -29.49
CA GLY A 266 11.49 23.69 -29.98
C GLY A 266 12.49 24.37 -29.04
N LEU A 267 12.11 24.62 -27.77
CA LEU A 267 12.97 25.28 -26.80
C LEU A 267 13.86 24.26 -26.09
N SER A 268 15.13 24.58 -25.88
CA SER A 268 16.02 23.88 -24.95
C SER A 268 15.74 24.27 -23.50
N GLN A 269 16.21 23.47 -22.54
CA GLN A 269 16.09 23.80 -21.10
C GLN A 269 16.76 25.15 -20.78
N THR A 270 17.87 25.45 -21.44
CA THR A 270 18.62 26.70 -21.28
C THR A 270 17.84 27.91 -21.81
N GLU A 271 17.13 27.77 -22.92
CA GLU A 271 16.30 28.84 -23.48
C GLU A 271 15.08 29.11 -22.60
N LEU A 272 14.38 28.06 -22.14
CA LEU A 272 13.27 28.23 -21.20
C LEU A 272 13.74 28.86 -19.89
N ALA A 273 14.90 28.45 -19.38
CA ALA A 273 15.48 29.01 -18.16
C ALA A 273 15.73 30.52 -18.28
N LYS A 274 16.26 30.98 -19.43
CA LYS A 274 16.47 32.40 -19.72
C LYS A 274 15.15 33.18 -19.75
N LEU A 275 14.11 32.65 -20.40
CA LEU A 275 12.79 33.29 -20.48
C LEU A 275 12.13 33.43 -19.10
N VAL A 276 12.28 32.41 -18.25
CA VAL A 276 11.68 32.37 -16.91
C VAL A 276 12.55 33.12 -15.88
N GLY A 277 13.82 33.35 -16.16
CA GLY A 277 14.78 34.00 -15.25
C GLY A 277 15.28 33.06 -14.15
N VAL A 278 15.48 31.78 -14.48
CA VAL A 278 16.04 30.76 -13.58
C VAL A 278 17.25 30.08 -14.22
N THR A 279 17.94 29.19 -13.50
CA THR A 279 19.05 28.44 -14.08
C THR A 279 18.56 27.25 -14.92
N SER A 280 19.35 26.82 -15.92
CA SER A 280 19.05 25.63 -16.71
C SER A 280 18.94 24.37 -15.85
N SER A 281 19.73 24.30 -14.77
CA SER A 281 19.63 23.26 -13.74
C SER A 281 18.25 23.26 -13.07
N THR A 282 17.70 24.42 -12.73
CA THR A 282 16.35 24.56 -12.15
C THR A 282 15.28 24.00 -13.09
N ILE A 283 15.33 24.31 -14.39
CA ILE A 283 14.38 23.74 -15.37
C ILE A 283 14.55 22.23 -15.48
N SER A 284 15.79 21.73 -15.55
CA SER A 284 16.06 20.28 -15.58
C SER A 284 15.56 19.55 -14.34
N GLN A 285 15.75 20.16 -13.16
CA GLN A 285 15.25 19.64 -11.89
C GLN A 285 13.71 19.66 -11.83
N ILE A 286 13.05 20.66 -12.43
CA ILE A 286 11.58 20.67 -12.55
C ILE A 286 11.11 19.56 -13.50
N GLU A 287 11.72 19.44 -14.68
CA GLU A 287 11.33 18.45 -15.70
C GLU A 287 11.56 17.00 -15.30
N SER A 288 12.55 16.76 -14.43
CA SER A 288 12.81 15.45 -13.83
C SER A 288 12.02 15.22 -12.53
N ASN A 289 11.06 16.09 -12.22
CA ASN A 289 10.27 16.10 -10.98
C ASN A 289 11.12 16.15 -9.70
N GLN A 290 12.41 16.54 -9.77
CA GLN A 290 13.31 16.68 -8.63
C GLN A 290 12.87 17.84 -7.71
N ILE A 291 12.46 18.96 -8.30
CA ILE A 291 11.87 20.10 -7.58
C ILE A 291 10.54 20.50 -8.20
N TYR A 292 9.63 21.06 -7.40
CA TYR A 292 8.42 21.70 -7.92
C TYR A 292 8.61 23.21 -7.96
N PRO A 293 8.18 23.91 -9.03
CA PRO A 293 8.21 25.36 -9.07
C PRO A 293 7.23 25.94 -8.05
N SER A 294 7.55 27.10 -7.50
CA SER A 294 6.56 27.90 -6.77
C SER A 294 5.43 28.31 -7.71
N LEU A 295 4.24 28.62 -7.18
CA LEU A 295 3.11 29.06 -8.00
C LEU A 295 3.46 30.28 -8.90
N PRO A 296 4.17 31.32 -8.42
CA PRO A 296 4.65 32.40 -9.27
C PRO A 296 5.59 31.94 -10.39
N ALA A 297 6.51 31.02 -10.10
CA ALA A 297 7.42 30.47 -11.10
C ALA A 297 6.65 29.64 -12.14
N LEU A 298 5.65 28.87 -11.72
CA LEU A 298 4.81 28.07 -12.61
C LEU A 298 3.95 28.95 -13.53
N ILE A 299 3.39 30.05 -13.03
CA ILE A 299 2.68 31.06 -13.82
C ILE A 299 3.61 31.64 -14.89
N LYS A 300 4.82 32.05 -14.49
CA LYS A 300 5.82 32.61 -15.41
C LYS A 300 6.29 31.62 -16.48
N ILE A 301 6.43 30.34 -16.11
CA ILE A 301 6.68 29.24 -17.04
C ILE A 301 5.52 29.08 -18.02
N ALA A 302 4.27 29.11 -17.53
CA ALA A 302 3.06 29.02 -18.35
C ALA A 302 2.98 30.17 -19.37
N GLU A 303 3.27 31.39 -18.94
CA GLU A 303 3.30 32.59 -19.79
C GLU A 303 4.39 32.50 -20.86
N SER A 304 5.61 32.13 -20.46
CA SER A 304 6.76 31.95 -21.38
C SER A 304 6.50 30.85 -22.42
N LEU A 305 5.76 29.81 -22.01
CA LEU A 305 5.28 28.73 -22.86
C LEU A 305 3.86 28.96 -23.36
N SER A 306 3.33 30.19 -23.33
CA SER A 306 1.97 30.61 -23.77
C SER A 306 0.89 29.52 -23.66
N VAL A 307 0.80 28.90 -22.47
CA VAL A 307 -0.21 27.90 -22.10
C VAL A 307 -0.88 28.35 -20.81
N LYS A 308 -2.09 27.85 -20.56
CA LYS A 308 -2.72 28.04 -19.23
C LYS A 308 -1.97 27.20 -18.20
N VAL A 309 -1.84 27.69 -16.97
CA VAL A 309 -1.22 26.94 -15.86
C VAL A 309 -1.85 25.56 -15.69
N SER A 310 -3.17 25.45 -15.87
CA SER A 310 -3.93 24.18 -15.83
C SER A 310 -3.42 23.11 -16.82
N THR A 311 -2.78 23.51 -17.92
CA THR A 311 -2.25 22.59 -18.94
C THR A 311 -1.16 21.66 -18.40
N PHE A 312 -0.45 22.09 -17.36
CA PHE A 312 0.58 21.27 -16.71
C PHE A 312 -0.01 20.21 -15.77
N PHE A 313 -1.28 20.32 -15.42
CA PHE A 313 -1.93 19.45 -14.44
C PHE A 313 -2.66 18.26 -15.07
N GLY A 314 -2.50 18.07 -16.39
CA GLY A 314 -3.23 17.07 -17.15
C GLY A 314 -4.75 17.33 -17.14
N GLU A 315 -5.47 16.65 -18.02
CA GLU A 315 -6.84 16.35 -17.68
C GLU A 315 -6.75 15.38 -16.50
N LEU A 316 -7.03 15.87 -15.28
CA LEU A 316 -7.52 14.98 -14.20
C LEU A 316 -8.57 14.14 -14.88
N ASP A 317 -8.34 12.83 -15.05
CA ASP A 317 -9.17 11.90 -15.80
C ASP A 317 -10.52 12.52 -16.02
N THR A 318 -10.70 13.15 -17.20
CA THR A 318 -11.99 13.70 -17.57
C THR A 318 -12.94 12.58 -17.24
N THR A 319 -13.92 12.90 -16.40
CA THR A 319 -14.96 12.03 -15.86
C THR A 319 -15.58 11.25 -17.01
N SER A 320 -14.88 10.23 -17.47
CA SER A 320 -15.14 9.53 -18.70
C SER A 320 -16.09 8.45 -18.28
N GLU A 321 -17.36 8.71 -18.59
CA GLU A 321 -18.39 7.70 -18.72
C GLU A 321 -18.67 6.87 -17.46
N ARG A 322 -18.34 7.35 -16.25
CA ARG A 322 -18.86 6.71 -15.03
C ARG A 322 -20.36 6.95 -14.92
N VAL A 323 -21.11 5.94 -15.35
CA VAL A 323 -22.57 5.88 -15.21
C VAL A 323 -23.00 5.37 -13.83
N VAL A 324 -22.13 4.59 -13.17
CA VAL A 324 -22.43 3.97 -11.87
C VAL A 324 -21.49 4.49 -10.78
N PHE A 325 -22.06 4.95 -9.67
CA PHE A 325 -21.34 5.42 -8.49
C PHE A 325 -21.65 4.54 -7.28
N SER A 326 -20.65 3.84 -6.75
CA SER A 326 -20.82 3.00 -5.57
C SER A 326 -20.88 3.85 -4.29
N PHE A 327 -21.82 3.51 -3.39
CA PHE A 327 -21.94 4.14 -2.07
C PHE A 327 -20.66 3.99 -1.21
N SER A 328 -19.84 2.96 -1.45
CA SER A 328 -18.54 2.78 -0.78
C SER A 328 -17.59 3.94 -1.05
N ASN A 329 -17.71 4.57 -2.22
CA ASN A 329 -16.85 5.66 -2.67
C ASN A 329 -17.47 7.03 -2.41
N ALA A 330 -18.67 7.09 -1.82
CA ALA A 330 -19.37 8.31 -1.52
C ALA A 330 -18.62 9.10 -0.43
N ALA A 331 -18.34 10.38 -0.70
CA ALA A 331 -17.60 11.25 0.20
C ALA A 331 -18.48 11.71 1.37
N ASN A 332 -17.94 11.74 2.59
CA ASN A 332 -18.67 12.26 3.75
C ASN A 332 -18.90 13.78 3.59
N LEU A 333 -20.13 14.23 3.82
CA LEU A 333 -20.48 15.65 3.80
C LEU A 333 -20.09 16.32 5.11
N GLN A 334 -19.51 17.51 4.98
CA GLN A 334 -19.40 18.46 6.08
C GLN A 334 -20.45 19.54 5.87
N PHE A 335 -21.43 19.59 6.76
CA PHE A 335 -22.47 20.63 6.75
C PHE A 335 -21.91 21.88 7.45
N SER A 336 -21.35 22.80 6.68
CA SER A 336 -20.64 23.99 7.20
C SER A 336 -21.50 24.89 8.10
N ASN A 337 -22.82 24.89 7.90
CA ASN A 337 -23.76 25.76 8.61
C ASN A 337 -24.45 25.08 9.80
N LEU A 338 -24.07 23.84 10.10
CA LEU A 338 -24.65 23.05 11.18
C LEU A 338 -23.60 22.71 12.21
N THR A 339 -24.03 22.57 13.47
CA THR A 339 -23.17 22.04 14.51
C THR A 339 -22.69 20.64 14.13
N LYS A 340 -21.38 20.40 14.22
CA LYS A 340 -20.77 19.09 13.87
C LYS A 340 -21.47 17.97 14.62
N GLY A 341 -21.84 16.91 13.88
CA GLY A 341 -22.43 15.69 14.43
C GLY A 341 -23.95 15.70 14.59
N VAL A 342 -24.65 16.81 14.35
CA VAL A 342 -26.13 16.88 14.44
C VAL A 342 -26.79 16.03 13.36
N ILE A 343 -26.22 16.01 12.17
CA ILE A 343 -26.62 15.12 11.07
C ILE A 343 -25.38 14.54 10.41
N ASN A 344 -25.58 13.47 9.65
CA ASN A 344 -24.55 12.93 8.77
C ASN A 344 -25.10 12.81 7.34
N GLY A 345 -24.20 12.79 6.37
CA GLY A 345 -24.57 12.63 4.99
C GLY A 345 -23.38 12.30 4.11
N LYS A 346 -23.67 11.86 2.88
CA LYS A 346 -22.67 11.54 1.87
C LYS A 346 -23.02 12.17 0.52
N ALA A 347 -22.01 12.65 -0.20
CA ALA A 347 -22.12 12.97 -1.62
C ALA A 347 -22.00 11.68 -2.43
N LEU A 348 -23.05 11.35 -3.18
CA LEU A 348 -23.11 10.12 -3.99
C LEU A 348 -22.38 10.26 -5.32
N MET A 349 -22.03 11.50 -5.70
CA MET A 349 -21.22 11.83 -6.87
C MET A 349 -19.92 12.51 -6.43
N PRO A 350 -18.82 12.39 -7.22
CA PRO A 350 -17.60 13.13 -6.99
C PRO A 350 -17.87 14.64 -6.90
N VAL A 351 -17.25 15.31 -5.93
CA VAL A 351 -17.50 16.74 -5.65
C VAL A 351 -17.03 17.62 -6.82
N GLU A 352 -16.02 17.13 -7.54
CA GLU A 352 -15.39 17.71 -8.71
C GLU A 352 -16.14 17.42 -10.02
N SER A 353 -17.24 16.65 -9.98
CA SER A 353 -18.06 16.39 -11.17
C SER A 353 -18.72 17.69 -11.65
N ASP A 354 -18.64 17.96 -12.96
CA ASP A 354 -19.34 19.07 -13.61
C ASP A 354 -20.82 18.75 -13.91
N SER A 355 -21.40 17.80 -13.17
CA SER A 355 -22.80 17.41 -13.32
C SER A 355 -23.74 18.56 -12.97
N LYS A 356 -24.79 18.73 -13.79
CA LYS A 356 -25.85 19.71 -13.52
C LYS A 356 -26.63 19.38 -12.24
N ALA A 357 -26.65 18.11 -11.81
CA ALA A 357 -27.26 17.70 -10.56
C ALA A 357 -26.20 17.18 -9.59
N LYS A 358 -26.29 17.57 -8.32
CA LYS A 358 -25.49 17.01 -7.23
C LYS A 358 -26.39 16.20 -6.33
N VAL A 359 -26.03 14.94 -6.09
CA VAL A 359 -26.87 13.99 -5.36
C VAL A 359 -26.23 13.64 -4.02
N TYR A 360 -27.03 13.68 -2.97
CA TYR A 360 -26.62 13.47 -1.58
C TYR A 360 -27.55 12.47 -0.90
N LEU A 361 -27.00 11.66 -0.01
CA LEU A 361 -27.77 10.91 0.98
C LEU A 361 -27.59 11.59 2.33
N ILE A 362 -28.68 12.02 2.95
CA ILE A 362 -28.67 12.68 4.26
C ILE A 362 -29.39 11.78 5.25
N ASN A 363 -28.86 11.68 6.47
CA ASN A 363 -29.51 11.01 7.58
C ASN A 363 -29.72 12.00 8.71
N VAL A 364 -30.97 12.12 9.15
CA VAL A 364 -31.37 12.95 10.27
C VAL A 364 -31.68 12.03 11.45
N PRO A 365 -30.85 12.00 12.50
CA PRO A 365 -31.03 11.09 13.64
C PRO A 365 -32.39 11.29 14.34
N PRO A 366 -32.85 10.31 15.12
CA PRO A 366 -34.09 10.40 15.89
C PRO A 366 -34.18 11.67 16.73
N LYS A 367 -35.38 12.25 16.86
CA LYS A 367 -35.65 13.43 17.70
C LYS A 367 -34.77 14.66 17.41
N THR A 368 -34.04 14.68 16.29
CA THR A 368 -33.14 15.78 15.94
C THR A 368 -33.92 16.98 15.44
N SER A 369 -33.54 18.19 15.88
CA SER A 369 -34.06 19.46 15.39
C SER A 369 -32.91 20.32 14.86
N ILE A 370 -33.09 20.90 13.69
CA ILE A 370 -32.08 21.66 12.95
C ILE A 370 -32.65 23.05 12.67
N ALA A 371 -31.94 24.10 13.07
CA ALA A 371 -32.40 25.49 13.02
C ALA A 371 -32.05 26.20 11.69
N SER A 372 -31.74 25.45 10.64
CA SER A 372 -31.40 25.96 9.31
C SER A 372 -31.55 24.87 8.26
N HIS A 373 -31.45 25.25 6.98
CA HIS A 373 -31.40 24.30 5.87
C HIS A 373 -30.03 23.63 5.72
N PHE A 374 -29.99 22.48 5.04
CA PHE A 374 -28.79 21.65 4.89
C PHE A 374 -27.68 22.33 4.08
N PHE A 375 -28.06 23.09 3.04
CA PHE A 375 -27.14 23.74 2.12
C PHE A 375 -27.43 25.24 2.00
N ILE A 376 -26.39 26.02 1.67
CA ILE A 376 -26.57 27.36 1.08
C ILE A 376 -26.53 27.14 -0.43
N TYR A 377 -27.70 27.00 -1.03
CA TYR A 377 -27.84 26.75 -2.45
C TYR A 377 -28.77 27.77 -3.09
N LYS A 378 -28.41 28.21 -4.29
CA LYS A 378 -29.21 29.10 -5.12
C LYS A 378 -29.56 28.33 -6.39
N GLY A 379 -30.69 27.64 -6.38
CA GLY A 379 -31.15 26.77 -7.45
C GLY A 379 -32.28 25.85 -6.98
N GLU A 380 -32.76 24.99 -7.88
CA GLU A 380 -33.81 24.04 -7.55
C GLU A 380 -33.25 22.87 -6.74
N GLU A 381 -34.01 22.41 -5.75
CA GLU A 381 -33.65 21.29 -4.89
C GLU A 381 -34.80 20.29 -4.80
N VAL A 382 -34.45 19.00 -4.86
CA VAL A 382 -35.39 17.89 -4.74
C VAL A 382 -34.94 17.00 -3.59
N GLY A 383 -35.79 16.84 -2.58
CA GLY A 383 -35.66 15.85 -1.52
C GLY A 383 -36.63 14.69 -1.73
N TYR A 384 -36.18 13.45 -1.60
CA TYR A 384 -37.05 12.27 -1.61
C TYR A 384 -36.84 11.48 -0.32
N LEU A 385 -37.91 11.29 0.46
CA LEU A 385 -37.79 10.63 1.76
C LEU A 385 -37.82 9.12 1.58
N LEU A 386 -36.67 8.47 1.81
CA LEU A 386 -36.48 7.04 1.62
C LEU A 386 -37.04 6.24 2.80
N THR A 387 -36.87 6.73 4.02
CA THR A 387 -37.42 6.11 5.24
C THR A 387 -37.71 7.16 6.31
N GLY A 388 -38.71 6.90 7.14
CA GLY A 388 -39.06 7.73 8.32
C GLY A 388 -39.96 8.93 8.00
N ARG A 389 -39.91 9.94 8.87
CA ARG A 389 -40.71 11.16 8.77
C ARG A 389 -39.87 12.40 9.05
N LEU A 390 -40.11 13.47 8.30
CA LEU A 390 -39.51 14.78 8.53
C LEU A 390 -40.57 15.87 8.57
N GLN A 391 -40.35 16.84 9.44
CA GLN A 391 -41.10 18.09 9.48
C GLN A 391 -40.18 19.24 9.15
N PHE A 392 -40.64 20.20 8.35
CA PHE A 392 -39.86 21.38 8.03
C PHE A 392 -40.73 22.63 7.96
N LYS A 393 -40.13 23.78 8.25
CA LYS A 393 -40.81 25.08 8.24
C LYS A 393 -40.41 25.88 7.00
N LEU A 394 -41.37 26.22 6.16
CA LEU A 394 -41.19 27.03 4.95
C LEU A 394 -42.24 28.14 4.93
N LYS A 395 -41.85 29.41 4.74
CA LYS A 395 -42.76 30.57 4.78
C LYS A 395 -43.71 30.59 5.99
N ASN A 396 -43.19 30.29 7.17
CA ASN A 396 -43.96 30.15 8.42
C ASN A 396 -45.02 29.04 8.45
N LYS A 397 -45.13 28.19 7.43
CA LYS A 397 -45.97 26.99 7.43
C LYS A 397 -45.15 25.76 7.79
N LEU A 398 -45.75 24.88 8.60
CA LEU A 398 -45.18 23.59 8.93
C LEU A 398 -45.62 22.57 7.87
N HIS A 399 -44.65 21.91 7.27
CA HIS A 399 -44.85 20.83 6.31
C HIS A 399 -44.36 19.52 6.93
N THR A 400 -45.02 18.41 6.60
CA THR A 400 -44.62 17.06 7.00
C THR A 400 -44.45 16.20 5.76
N ALA A 401 -43.30 15.55 5.64
CA ALA A 401 -43.01 14.55 4.62
C ALA A 401 -42.85 13.18 5.30
N LYS A 402 -43.45 12.15 4.72
CA LYS A 402 -43.33 10.74 5.10
C LYS A 402 -42.63 9.96 4.00
N GLU A 403 -42.25 8.73 4.30
CA GLU A 403 -41.65 7.80 3.35
C GLU A 403 -42.42 7.78 2.02
N GLY A 404 -41.66 7.92 0.92
CA GLY A 404 -42.18 8.01 -0.44
C GLY A 404 -42.56 9.42 -0.91
N ASP A 405 -42.60 10.41 -0.01
CA ASP A 405 -42.92 11.80 -0.39
C ASP A 405 -41.71 12.52 -1.00
N LEU A 406 -42.00 13.43 -1.92
CA LEU A 406 -41.05 14.33 -2.57
C LEU A 406 -41.21 15.76 -2.07
N ILE A 407 -40.10 16.38 -1.71
CA ILE A 407 -39.96 17.79 -1.33
C ILE A 407 -39.31 18.50 -2.51
N TYR A 408 -39.95 19.53 -3.04
CA TYR A 408 -39.41 20.34 -4.13
C TYR A 408 -39.31 21.80 -3.70
N LEU A 409 -38.10 22.35 -3.79
CA LEU A 409 -37.79 23.73 -3.41
C LEU A 409 -37.20 24.45 -4.63
N THR A 410 -37.66 25.67 -4.89
CA THR A 410 -37.21 26.46 -6.05
C THR A 410 -36.37 27.66 -5.60
N THR A 411 -36.98 28.57 -4.86
CA THR A 411 -36.32 29.80 -4.39
C THR A 411 -36.36 29.95 -2.86
N GLU A 412 -37.18 29.15 -2.20
CA GLU A 412 -37.54 29.33 -0.80
C GLU A 412 -36.86 28.26 0.04
N VAL A 413 -36.12 28.70 1.06
CA VAL A 413 -35.27 27.83 1.87
C VAL A 413 -35.95 27.55 3.21
N PRO A 414 -36.11 26.27 3.62
CA PRO A 414 -36.68 25.94 4.91
C PRO A 414 -35.85 26.49 6.06
N THR A 415 -36.51 27.12 7.04
CA THR A 415 -35.83 27.72 8.18
C THR A 415 -35.59 26.74 9.32
N GLN A 416 -36.27 25.58 9.30
CA GLN A 416 -36.15 24.56 10.34
C GLN A 416 -36.46 23.18 9.77
N TRP A 417 -35.77 22.17 10.29
CA TRP A 417 -36.08 20.74 10.09
C TRP A 417 -36.19 20.02 11.43
N LYS A 418 -37.01 18.97 11.47
CA LYS A 418 -37.17 18.11 12.63
C LYS A 418 -37.48 16.67 12.20
N ASN A 419 -36.79 15.72 12.81
CA ASN A 419 -37.20 14.32 12.81
C ASN A 419 -38.02 14.06 14.09
N PRO A 420 -39.36 13.91 14.01
CA PRO A 420 -40.19 13.67 15.19
C PRO A 420 -40.13 12.21 15.67
N ASP A 421 -39.61 11.29 14.87
CA ASP A 421 -39.68 9.85 15.13
C ASP A 421 -38.51 9.35 16.00
N THR A 422 -38.60 8.09 16.39
CA THR A 422 -37.57 7.37 17.16
C THR A 422 -36.53 6.68 16.29
N GLU A 423 -36.72 6.69 14.97
CA GLU A 423 -35.80 6.12 13.99
C GLU A 423 -35.18 7.22 13.12
N THR A 424 -34.04 6.92 12.51
CA THR A 424 -33.34 7.85 11.62
C THR A 424 -34.13 8.04 10.33
N ALA A 425 -34.47 9.29 10.00
CA ALA A 425 -35.02 9.63 8.71
C ALA A 425 -33.90 9.70 7.66
N ARG A 426 -34.07 9.00 6.54
CA ARG A 426 -33.10 8.98 5.43
C ARG A 426 -33.70 9.65 4.22
N LEU A 427 -33.02 10.64 3.65
CA LEU A 427 -33.48 11.34 2.45
C LEU A 427 -32.40 11.40 1.37
N LEU A 428 -32.82 11.17 0.13
CA LEU A 428 -32.04 11.48 -1.06
C LEU A 428 -32.27 12.96 -1.38
N TRP A 429 -31.21 13.75 -1.49
CA TRP A 429 -31.29 15.18 -1.75
C TRP A 429 -30.52 15.53 -3.03
N ILE A 430 -31.13 16.30 -3.92
CA ILE A 430 -30.59 16.63 -5.23
C ILE A 430 -30.61 18.14 -5.40
N ASN A 431 -29.46 18.73 -5.69
CA ASN A 431 -29.32 20.14 -6.03
C ASN A 431 -29.11 20.28 -7.54
N ILE A 432 -29.98 21.02 -8.23
CA ILE A 432 -29.99 21.18 -9.69
C ILE A 432 -29.49 22.59 -10.04
N LYS A 433 -28.39 22.63 -10.81
CA LYS A 433 -27.65 23.82 -11.22
C LYS A 433 -28.16 24.41 -12.52
#